data_AF-A0A7S3B4X6-F1
#
_entry.id   AF-A0A7S3B4X6-F1
#
_cell.length_a   1.000
_cell.length_b   1.000
_cell.length_c   1.000
_cell.angle_alpha   90.00
_cell.angle_beta   90.00
_cell.angle_gamma   90.00
#
_symmetry.space_group_name_H-M   'P 1'
#
loop_
_entity.id
_entity.type
_entity.pdbx_description
1 polymer ?
#
loop_
_entity_poly.entity_id
_entity_poly.type
_entity_poly.pdbx_seq_one_letter_code
_entity_poly.pdbx_strand_id
1 'polypeptide(L)'
;EVAWTHKAWHGGGYQYRLCPAGRHLDEECFQSHPLPFADGTSTLRWGGVGATAPCEAGRYHNCTIHFNATDVGGSAVVPHGSTWRRCPIPRAPWAWAYTGATFDPICEESDACTSYHGPGFSGPGCGGDTASCSTGAYPCECSGWGIGDLFRLEIVDKLRVPADLPEGEWVLGWRR
;
A
#
# COMPACT_ATOMS: atom_id res chain seq x y z
N GLU A 1 12.18 9.24 -2.03
CA GLU A 1 11.42 7.98 -1.95
C GLU A 1 10.54 8.06 -0.71
N VAL A 2 9.37 7.44 -0.76
CA VAL A 2 8.45 7.27 0.37
C VAL A 2 8.01 5.83 0.43
N ALA A 3 7.78 5.33 1.64
CA ALA A 3 7.32 3.96 1.87
C ALA A 3 6.28 3.96 2.98
N TRP A 4 5.28 3.11 2.85
CA TRP A 4 4.29 2.87 3.90
C TRP A 4 3.91 1.40 3.94
N THR A 5 3.55 0.93 5.12
CA THR A 5 3.02 -0.40 5.35
C THR A 5 1.56 -0.30 5.76
N HIS A 6 0.80 -1.33 5.46
CA HIS A 6 -0.64 -1.32 5.62
C HIS A 6 -1.11 -2.43 6.54
N LYS A 7 -1.84 -2.08 7.60
CA LYS A 7 -2.35 -3.07 8.56
C LYS A 7 -3.73 -3.64 8.22
N ALA A 8 -4.62 -2.85 7.61
CA ALA A 8 -6.02 -3.26 7.40
C ALA A 8 -6.70 -2.52 6.25
N TRP A 9 -7.16 -3.26 5.23
CA TRP A 9 -7.60 -2.65 3.96
C TRP A 9 -9.11 -2.65 3.66
N HIS A 10 -9.59 -1.50 3.17
CA HIS A 10 -10.98 -1.15 2.87
C HIS A 10 -11.22 -0.60 1.43
N GLY A 11 -10.25 -0.65 0.51
CA GLY A 11 -10.43 -0.16 -0.88
C GLY A 11 -10.25 1.36 -1.05
N GLY A 12 -9.78 1.80 -2.24
CA GLY A 12 -9.32 3.17 -2.51
C GLY A 12 -7.84 3.28 -2.91
N GLY A 13 -7.15 4.31 -2.44
CA GLY A 13 -5.85 4.77 -2.92
C GLY A 13 -5.30 5.86 -2.00
N TYR A 14 -4.23 6.52 -2.41
CA TYR A 14 -3.50 7.43 -1.54
C TYR A 14 -2.79 8.56 -2.30
N GLN A 15 -2.50 9.64 -1.59
CA GLN A 15 -1.77 10.81 -2.07
C GLN A 15 -0.77 11.29 -1.01
N TYR A 16 0.33 11.88 -1.47
CA TYR A 16 1.32 12.57 -0.64
C TYR A 16 1.21 14.08 -0.84
N ARG A 17 1.40 14.82 0.24
CA ARG A 17 1.18 16.27 0.28
C ARG A 17 2.20 16.92 1.21
N LEU A 18 2.52 18.18 0.98
CA LEU A 18 3.40 18.94 1.87
C LEU A 18 2.64 20.08 2.56
N CYS A 19 3.04 20.38 3.80
CA CYS A 19 2.66 21.59 4.50
C CYS A 19 3.92 22.22 5.12
N PRO A 20 4.18 23.54 4.98
CA PRO A 20 5.35 24.15 5.61
C PRO A 20 5.32 23.93 7.12
N ALA A 21 6.43 23.53 7.71
CA ALA A 21 6.51 23.18 9.13
C ALA A 21 6.15 24.36 10.06
N GLY A 22 6.37 25.59 9.61
CA GLY A 22 6.01 26.81 10.34
C GLY A 22 4.56 27.27 10.19
N ARG A 23 3.72 26.58 9.40
CA ARG A 23 2.29 26.90 9.22
C ARG A 23 1.43 26.04 10.16
N HIS A 24 0.16 26.42 10.33
CA HIS A 24 -0.82 25.54 10.95
C HIS A 24 -1.01 24.27 10.10
N LEU A 25 -0.78 23.10 10.70
CA LEU A 25 -0.80 21.80 10.03
C LEU A 25 -2.25 21.30 9.90
N ASP A 26 -2.97 21.77 8.89
CA ASP A 26 -4.34 21.39 8.59
C ASP A 26 -4.51 20.85 7.15
N GLU A 27 -5.70 20.32 6.84
CA GLU A 27 -5.99 19.76 5.52
C GLU A 27 -5.96 20.81 4.41
N GLU A 28 -6.29 22.07 4.70
CA GLU A 28 -6.18 23.17 3.73
C GLU A 28 -4.71 23.37 3.32
N CYS A 29 -3.80 23.40 4.29
CA CYS A 29 -2.37 23.50 4.06
C CYS A 29 -1.85 22.34 3.19
N PHE A 30 -2.18 21.10 3.55
CA PHE A 30 -1.74 19.94 2.77
C PHE A 30 -2.35 19.92 1.37
N GLN A 31 -3.63 20.24 1.21
CA GLN A 31 -4.28 20.27 -0.10
C GLN A 31 -3.72 21.38 -1.00
N SER A 32 -3.04 22.39 -0.46
CA SER A 32 -2.38 23.40 -1.29
C SER A 32 -1.08 22.93 -1.95
N HIS A 33 -0.47 21.82 -1.49
CA HIS A 33 0.78 21.29 -2.08
C HIS A 33 0.75 19.76 -2.26
N PRO A 34 -0.10 19.23 -3.16
CA PRO A 34 -0.04 17.82 -3.52
C PRO A 34 1.27 17.50 -4.25
N LEU A 35 1.91 16.39 -3.89
CA LEU A 35 3.11 15.90 -4.55
C LEU A 35 2.75 14.94 -5.67
N PRO A 36 3.18 15.20 -6.92
CA PRO A 36 3.02 14.24 -8.00
C PRO A 36 3.96 13.03 -7.80
N PHE A 37 3.49 11.86 -8.20
CA PHE A 37 4.35 10.70 -8.40
C PHE A 37 5.39 11.02 -9.48
N ALA A 38 6.62 10.55 -9.27
CA ALA A 38 7.73 10.83 -10.18
C ALA A 38 7.58 10.07 -11.50
N ASP A 39 6.96 8.89 -11.44
CA ASP A 39 6.72 7.99 -12.56
C ASP A 39 5.45 7.16 -12.32
N GLY A 40 5.03 6.41 -13.34
CA GLY A 40 3.86 5.52 -13.29
C GLY A 40 4.12 4.16 -12.64
N THR A 41 5.16 4.01 -11.83
CA THR A 41 5.56 2.74 -11.22
C THR A 41 5.52 2.79 -9.70
N SER A 42 5.25 1.64 -9.10
CA SER A 42 5.35 1.42 -7.66
C SER A 42 6.12 0.13 -7.40
N THR A 43 6.58 -0.03 -6.17
CA THR A 43 7.30 -1.23 -5.73
C THR A 43 6.66 -1.81 -4.48
N LEU A 44 6.43 -3.12 -4.49
CA LEU A 44 6.23 -3.90 -3.26
C LEU A 44 7.61 -4.35 -2.79
N ARG A 45 7.94 -4.10 -1.52
CA ARG A 45 9.26 -4.42 -0.95
C ARG A 45 9.11 -5.17 0.36
N TRP A 46 9.76 -6.33 0.46
CA TRP A 46 9.84 -7.12 1.68
C TRP A 46 11.24 -7.05 2.28
N GLY A 47 11.33 -6.82 3.58
CA GLY A 47 12.62 -6.75 4.30
C GLY A 47 13.24 -5.35 4.39
N GLY A 48 12.50 -4.31 3.96
CA GLY A 48 12.87 -2.92 4.14
C GLY A 48 13.95 -2.40 3.18
N VAL A 49 14.51 -1.24 3.51
CA VAL A 49 15.55 -0.56 2.72
C VAL A 49 16.77 -1.48 2.54
N GLY A 50 17.16 -1.71 1.28
CA GLY A 50 18.25 -2.62 0.91
C GLY A 50 17.79 -3.90 0.23
N ALA A 51 16.51 -4.27 0.35
CA ALA A 51 15.90 -5.31 -0.46
C ALA A 51 15.80 -4.85 -1.92
N THR A 52 16.53 -5.51 -2.82
CA THR A 52 16.57 -5.17 -4.26
C THR A 52 16.47 -6.39 -5.18
N ALA A 53 16.51 -7.61 -4.64
CA ALA A 53 16.38 -8.81 -5.45
C ALA A 53 14.93 -8.99 -5.91
N PRO A 54 14.66 -9.47 -7.14
CA PRO A 54 13.30 -9.80 -7.55
C PRO A 54 12.71 -10.90 -6.66
N CYS A 55 11.44 -10.81 -6.31
CA CYS A 55 10.77 -11.85 -5.53
C CYS A 55 10.54 -13.13 -6.35
N GLU A 56 10.62 -14.27 -5.67
CA GLU A 56 10.17 -15.57 -6.17
C GLU A 56 8.75 -15.82 -5.64
N ALA A 57 7.86 -16.35 -6.49
CA ALA A 57 6.46 -16.60 -6.12
C ALA A 57 6.37 -17.51 -4.87
N GLY A 58 5.54 -17.11 -3.90
CA GLY A 58 5.39 -17.83 -2.63
C GLY A 58 6.56 -17.67 -1.65
N ARG A 59 7.60 -16.88 -1.96
CA ARG A 59 8.74 -16.61 -1.07
C ARG A 59 9.11 -15.11 -1.04
N TYR A 60 8.49 -14.39 -0.10
CA TYR A 60 8.63 -12.93 0.01
C TYR A 60 9.51 -12.52 1.19
N HIS A 61 10.82 -12.51 0.97
CA HIS A 61 11.79 -12.06 1.98
C HIS A 61 12.99 -11.40 1.32
N ASN A 62 13.33 -10.19 1.77
CA ASN A 62 14.46 -9.39 1.24
C ASN A 62 14.42 -9.24 -0.29
N CYS A 63 13.23 -8.94 -0.84
CA CYS A 63 12.97 -8.90 -2.27
C CYS A 63 11.99 -7.79 -2.65
N THR A 64 11.86 -7.52 -3.95
CA THR A 64 10.98 -6.52 -4.54
C THR A 64 10.14 -7.06 -5.70
N ILE A 65 8.96 -6.47 -5.88
CA ILE A 65 8.16 -6.55 -7.10
C ILE A 65 7.94 -5.13 -7.60
N HIS A 66 8.34 -4.87 -8.85
CA HIS A 66 8.06 -3.61 -9.54
C HIS A 66 6.85 -3.79 -10.46
N PHE A 67 5.95 -2.80 -10.48
CA PHE A 67 4.75 -2.89 -11.30
C PHE A 67 4.27 -1.51 -11.75
N ASN A 68 3.47 -1.49 -12.83
CA ASN A 68 2.80 -0.30 -13.31
C ASN A 68 1.65 0.06 -12.36
N ALA A 69 1.71 1.24 -11.77
CA ALA A 69 0.71 1.71 -10.85
C ALA A 69 -0.52 2.25 -11.58
N THR A 70 -1.67 2.22 -10.90
CA THR A 70 -2.91 2.85 -11.40
C THR A 70 -3.10 4.19 -10.73
N ASP A 71 -2.90 5.26 -11.51
CA ASP A 71 -3.11 6.63 -11.09
C ASP A 71 -4.46 7.15 -11.54
N VAL A 72 -5.08 7.99 -10.71
CA VAL A 72 -6.35 8.65 -11.01
C VAL A 72 -6.16 10.14 -10.73
N GLY A 73 -6.63 10.99 -11.65
CA GLY A 73 -6.44 12.44 -11.56
C GLY A 73 -7.64 13.23 -12.04
N GLY A 74 -7.41 14.49 -12.39
CA GLY A 74 -8.44 15.38 -12.95
C GLY A 74 -9.48 15.81 -11.92
N SER A 75 -10.76 15.71 -12.27
CA SER A 75 -11.88 16.07 -11.39
C SER A 75 -12.28 14.99 -10.39
N ALA A 76 -11.76 13.76 -10.54
CA ALA A 76 -12.05 12.63 -9.67
C ALA A 76 -11.25 12.66 -8.35
N VAL A 77 -10.43 13.69 -8.14
CA VAL A 77 -9.53 13.83 -7.00
C VAL A 77 -9.65 15.20 -6.36
N VAL A 78 -9.35 15.26 -5.06
CA VAL A 78 -9.27 16.50 -4.29
C VAL A 78 -7.83 16.62 -3.75
N PRO A 79 -7.13 17.75 -3.99
CA PRO A 79 -7.56 18.89 -4.80
C PRO A 79 -7.65 18.54 -6.29
N HIS A 80 -8.53 19.22 -7.02
CA HIS A 80 -8.67 19.02 -8.46
C HIS A 80 -7.36 19.32 -9.20
N GLY A 81 -7.06 18.52 -10.23
CA GLY A 81 -5.81 18.63 -10.98
C GLY A 81 -4.61 17.95 -10.31
N SER A 82 -4.79 17.36 -9.13
CA SER A 82 -3.78 16.49 -8.51
C SER A 82 -3.92 15.03 -8.97
N THR A 83 -3.30 14.10 -8.24
CA THR A 83 -3.34 12.67 -8.53
C THR A 83 -3.29 11.87 -7.23
N TRP A 84 -4.10 10.82 -7.11
CA TRP A 84 -3.94 9.76 -6.13
C TRP A 84 -3.62 8.46 -6.85
N ARG A 85 -2.92 7.57 -6.16
CA ARG A 85 -2.53 6.25 -6.66
C ARG A 85 -3.37 5.19 -5.97
N ARG A 86 -3.92 4.26 -6.75
CA ARG A 86 -4.68 3.14 -6.21
C ARG A 86 -3.77 2.29 -5.33
N CYS A 87 -4.29 1.83 -4.18
CA CYS A 87 -3.57 0.86 -3.37
C CYS A 87 -3.44 -0.45 -4.15
N PRO A 88 -2.22 -0.99 -4.32
CA PRO A 88 -1.99 -2.18 -5.12
C PRO A 88 -2.31 -3.47 -4.37
N ILE A 89 -2.58 -3.44 -3.06
CA ILE A 89 -2.80 -4.65 -2.25
C ILE A 89 -4.31 -4.94 -2.15
N PRO A 90 -4.76 -6.20 -2.14
CA PRO A 90 -6.18 -6.50 -2.04
C PRO A 90 -6.65 -6.36 -0.60
N ARG A 91 -7.97 -6.29 -0.41
CA ARG A 91 -8.57 -6.35 0.94
C ARG A 91 -8.16 -7.61 1.71
N ALA A 92 -8.06 -8.73 1.00
CA ALA A 92 -7.83 -10.06 1.54
C ALA A 92 -7.34 -11.00 0.42
N PRO A 93 -6.74 -12.16 0.73
CA PRO A 93 -6.20 -13.10 -0.26
C PRO A 93 -7.18 -13.46 -1.38
N TRP A 94 -8.44 -13.74 -1.02
CA TRP A 94 -9.48 -14.13 -1.97
C TRP A 94 -10.03 -12.97 -2.79
N ALA A 95 -9.80 -11.71 -2.39
CA ALA A 95 -10.38 -10.56 -3.08
C ALA A 95 -9.86 -10.44 -4.52
N TRP A 96 -8.67 -10.95 -4.82
CA TRP A 96 -8.16 -11.03 -6.19
C TRP A 96 -9.09 -11.78 -7.15
N ALA A 97 -9.68 -12.89 -6.71
CA ALA A 97 -10.61 -13.67 -7.54
C ALA A 97 -11.92 -12.91 -7.81
N TYR A 98 -12.32 -11.99 -6.93
CA TYR A 98 -13.57 -11.24 -7.05
C TYR A 98 -13.41 -9.90 -7.74
N THR A 99 -12.31 -9.20 -7.52
CA THR A 99 -12.09 -7.82 -8.00
C THR A 99 -11.08 -7.74 -9.14
N GLY A 100 -10.39 -8.84 -9.45
CA GLY A 100 -9.23 -8.87 -10.32
C GLY A 100 -8.00 -8.25 -9.63
N ALA A 101 -6.82 -8.70 -10.05
CA ALA A 101 -5.59 -8.02 -9.71
C ALA A 101 -5.49 -6.69 -10.45
N THR A 102 -4.87 -5.69 -9.81
CA THR A 102 -4.75 -4.34 -10.35
C THR A 102 -3.37 -4.03 -10.90
N PHE A 103 -2.47 -5.02 -10.91
CA PHE A 103 -1.09 -4.91 -11.35
C PHE A 103 -0.54 -6.28 -11.78
N ASP A 104 0.53 -6.25 -12.57
CA ASP A 104 1.31 -7.40 -13.04
C ASP A 104 2.81 -7.13 -12.79
N PRO A 105 3.61 -8.11 -12.30
CA PRO A 105 3.18 -9.44 -11.86
C PRO A 105 2.41 -9.38 -10.54
N ILE A 106 1.44 -10.29 -10.38
CA ILE A 106 0.65 -10.40 -9.14
C ILE A 106 1.54 -10.96 -8.02
N CYS A 107 1.38 -10.43 -6.82
CA CYS A 107 1.89 -11.09 -5.62
C CYS A 107 0.94 -12.23 -5.24
N GLU A 108 1.38 -13.48 -5.47
CA GLU A 108 0.61 -14.68 -5.21
C GLU A 108 0.78 -15.13 -3.76
N GLU A 109 -0.34 -15.29 -3.05
CA GLU A 109 -0.32 -15.81 -1.69
C GLU A 109 0.01 -17.31 -1.66
N SER A 110 0.64 -17.76 -0.57
CA SER A 110 0.91 -19.18 -0.36
C SER A 110 -0.39 -20.01 -0.23
N ASP A 111 -0.33 -21.30 -0.55
CA ASP A 111 -1.43 -22.25 -0.31
C ASP A 111 -1.87 -22.26 1.16
N ALA A 112 -0.93 -22.03 2.07
CA ALA A 112 -1.22 -21.91 3.50
C ALA A 112 -2.11 -20.68 3.77
N CYS A 113 -1.81 -19.53 3.16
CA CYS A 113 -2.63 -18.31 3.30
C CYS A 113 -4.02 -18.48 2.65
N THR A 114 -4.10 -19.03 1.44
CA THR A 114 -5.38 -19.20 0.73
C THR A 114 -6.28 -20.23 1.42
N SER A 115 -5.72 -21.33 1.94
CA SER A 115 -6.45 -22.37 2.67
C SER A 115 -6.88 -21.93 4.07
N TYR A 116 -6.13 -21.03 4.70
CA TYR A 116 -6.49 -20.44 6.01
C TYR A 116 -7.76 -19.57 5.92
N HIS A 117 -8.15 -19.16 4.71
CA HIS A 117 -9.25 -18.24 4.47
C HIS A 117 -10.24 -18.75 3.41
N GLY A 118 -11.06 -19.74 3.80
CA GLY A 118 -12.26 -20.07 3.04
C GLY A 118 -13.24 -18.89 2.93
N PRO A 119 -14.13 -18.87 1.91
CA PRO A 119 -15.13 -17.82 1.76
C PRO A 119 -16.05 -17.77 3.00
N GLY A 120 -15.97 -16.68 3.78
CA GLY A 120 -16.91 -16.41 4.88
C GLY A 120 -16.33 -16.13 6.27
N PHE A 121 -15.06 -15.75 6.43
CA PHE A 121 -14.40 -15.58 7.76
C PHE A 121 -14.35 -16.86 8.61
N SER A 122 -14.65 -18.02 8.01
CA SER A 122 -14.83 -19.32 8.65
C SER A 122 -13.75 -20.32 8.25
N GLY A 123 -12.57 -19.82 7.84
CA GLY A 123 -11.45 -20.68 7.50
C GLY A 123 -11.06 -21.61 8.65
N PRO A 124 -10.55 -22.82 8.36
CA PRO A 124 -10.32 -23.87 9.36
C PRO A 124 -9.35 -23.47 10.48
N GLY A 125 -8.51 -22.45 10.28
CA GLY A 125 -7.62 -21.90 11.31
C GLY A 125 -8.27 -20.94 12.31
N CYS A 126 -9.52 -20.54 12.07
CA CYS A 126 -10.23 -19.52 12.85
C CYS A 126 -11.36 -20.06 13.72
N GLY A 127 -11.62 -21.39 13.74
CA GLY A 127 -12.59 -22.01 14.66
C GLY A 127 -14.04 -21.46 14.63
N GLY A 128 -14.37 -20.56 13.71
CA GLY A 128 -15.63 -19.80 13.72
C GLY A 128 -15.63 -18.50 14.56
N ASP A 129 -14.51 -18.10 15.17
CA ASP A 129 -14.40 -16.86 15.96
C ASP A 129 -13.28 -15.93 15.46
N THR A 130 -13.64 -14.69 15.15
CA THR A 130 -12.69 -13.68 14.63
C THR A 130 -11.61 -13.28 15.64
N ALA A 131 -11.85 -13.52 16.94
CA ALA A 131 -10.89 -13.26 18.01
C ALA A 131 -9.73 -14.27 18.04
N SER A 132 -9.96 -15.56 17.77
CA SER A 132 -8.87 -16.55 17.71
C SER A 132 -7.97 -16.37 16.49
N CYS A 133 -8.51 -15.77 15.43
CA CYS A 133 -7.71 -15.34 14.29
C CYS A 133 -6.66 -14.27 14.69
N SER A 134 -6.86 -13.50 15.77
CA SER A 134 -5.97 -12.37 16.09
C SER A 134 -4.67 -12.73 16.82
N THR A 135 -4.47 -13.99 17.21
CA THR A 135 -3.36 -14.43 18.08
C THR A 135 -2.25 -15.23 17.38
N GLY A 136 -2.35 -15.46 16.06
CA GLY A 136 -1.36 -16.23 15.28
C GLY A 136 -0.61 -15.40 14.22
N ALA A 137 0.63 -15.79 13.92
CA ALA A 137 1.35 -15.29 12.74
C ALA A 137 0.67 -15.84 11.48
N TYR A 138 0.12 -14.95 10.66
CA TYR A 138 -0.56 -15.33 9.43
C TYR A 138 0.46 -15.63 8.34
N PRO A 139 0.30 -16.71 7.56
CA PRO A 139 1.20 -17.05 6.46
C PRO A 139 0.96 -16.19 5.19
N CYS A 140 0.26 -15.06 5.32
CA CYS A 140 -0.11 -14.18 4.22
C CYS A 140 0.92 -13.04 4.10
N GLU A 141 1.54 -12.95 2.92
CA GLU A 141 2.65 -12.03 2.65
C GLU A 141 2.28 -10.94 1.65
N CYS A 142 1.21 -11.15 0.88
CA CYS A 142 0.78 -10.29 -0.24
C CYS A 142 -0.52 -9.51 0.03
N SER A 143 -1.17 -9.71 1.18
CA SER A 143 -2.53 -9.19 1.43
C SER A 143 -2.68 -8.54 2.81
N GLY A 144 -3.57 -7.54 2.86
CA GLY A 144 -3.84 -6.71 4.04
C GLY A 144 -4.54 -7.40 5.22
N TRP A 145 -4.59 -8.74 5.27
CA TRP A 145 -5.22 -9.52 6.34
C TRP A 145 -4.20 -10.45 7.01
N GLY A 146 -3.31 -9.86 7.81
CA GLY A 146 -2.34 -10.58 8.63
C GLY A 146 -2.00 -9.75 9.85
N ILE A 147 -2.54 -10.12 11.01
CA ILE A 147 -2.31 -9.39 12.28
C ILE A 147 -0.85 -9.56 12.78
N GLY A 148 -0.04 -10.41 12.14
CA GLY A 148 1.36 -10.70 12.51
C GLY A 148 2.46 -10.09 11.64
N ASP A 149 2.33 -10.10 10.30
CA ASP A 149 3.51 -9.93 9.41
C ASP A 149 3.39 -8.84 8.32
N LEU A 150 2.29 -8.09 8.24
CA LEU A 150 2.16 -6.99 7.27
C LEU A 150 3.19 -5.88 7.45
N PHE A 151 3.85 -5.79 8.61
CA PHE A 151 4.94 -4.84 8.85
C PHE A 151 6.14 -5.05 7.92
N ARG A 152 6.27 -6.19 7.25
CA ARG A 152 7.41 -6.48 6.37
C ARG A 152 7.21 -6.01 4.94
N LEU A 153 5.96 -5.87 4.50
CA LEU A 153 5.60 -5.38 3.18
C LEU A 153 5.49 -3.85 3.19
N GLU A 154 6.32 -3.21 2.39
CA GLU A 154 6.27 -1.79 2.08
C GLU A 154 5.75 -1.57 0.67
N ILE A 155 4.84 -0.60 0.53
CA ILE A 155 4.48 -0.01 -0.76
C ILE A 155 5.33 1.24 -0.92
N VAL A 156 6.16 1.24 -1.95
CA VAL A 156 7.21 2.23 -2.16
C VAL A 156 6.96 3.00 -3.44
N ASP A 157 7.04 4.32 -3.34
CA ASP A 157 6.87 5.25 -4.46
C ASP A 157 8.01 6.27 -4.51
N LYS A 158 8.23 6.78 -5.72
CA LYS A 158 9.04 7.97 -5.96
C LYS A 158 8.11 9.15 -6.17
N LEU A 159 8.39 10.25 -5.47
CA LEU A 159 7.67 11.51 -5.61
C LEU A 159 8.59 12.53 -6.26
N ARG A 160 8.00 13.44 -7.03
CA ARG A 160 8.70 14.60 -7.56
C ARG A 160 8.35 15.80 -6.69
N VAL A 161 9.38 16.40 -6.09
CA VAL A 161 9.26 17.69 -5.39
C VAL A 161 9.19 18.79 -6.47
N PRO A 162 8.10 19.60 -6.52
CA PRO A 162 8.01 20.70 -7.48
C PRO A 162 9.17 21.69 -7.33
N ALA A 163 9.74 22.12 -8.45
CA ALA A 163 10.94 22.96 -8.47
C ALA A 163 10.67 24.41 -8.03
N ASP A 164 9.40 24.82 -8.02
CA ASP A 164 8.91 26.12 -7.59
C ASP A 164 8.58 26.19 -6.09
N LEU A 165 8.70 25.07 -5.36
CA LEU A 165 8.57 25.10 -3.90
C LEU A 165 9.75 25.85 -3.28
N PRO A 166 9.50 26.83 -2.39
CA PRO A 166 10.58 27.50 -1.68
C PRO A 166 11.32 26.52 -0.77
N GLU A 167 12.63 26.73 -0.66
CA GLU A 167 13.45 26.03 0.32
C GLU A 167 12.93 26.28 1.74
N GLY A 168 12.99 25.26 2.58
CA GLY A 168 12.54 25.35 3.97
C GLY A 168 12.20 23.99 4.57
N GLU A 169 11.67 24.03 5.79
CA GLU A 169 11.20 22.85 6.49
C GLU A 169 9.74 22.55 6.12
N TRP A 170 9.47 21.29 5.78
CA TRP A 170 8.16 20.82 5.35
C TRP A 170 7.77 19.55 6.10
N VAL A 171 6.50 19.43 6.39
CA VAL A 171 5.88 18.22 6.91
C VAL A 171 5.28 17.45 5.75
N LEU A 172 5.62 16.16 5.64
CA LEU A 172 5.01 15.24 4.68
C LEU A 172 3.72 14.66 5.27
N GLY A 173 2.61 14.88 4.57
CA GLY A 173 1.32 14.27 4.85
C GLY A 173 1.05 13.11 3.89
N TRP A 174 0.60 11.98 4.44
CA TRP A 174 0.05 10.86 3.68
C TRP A 174 -1.46 10.80 3.89
N ARG A 175 -2.22 10.59 2.82
CA ARG A 175 -3.68 10.50 2.89
C ARG A 175 -4.22 9.36 2.06
N ARG A 176 -5.14 8.60 2.64
CA ARG A 176 -6.03 7.65 1.95
C ARG A 176 -7.39 8.26 1.64
#